data_AF-A0A8S9JSP3-F1
#
_entry.id   AF-A0A8S9JSP3-F1
#
_cell.length_a   1.000
_cell.length_b   1.000
_cell.length_c   1.000
_cell.angle_alpha   90.00
_cell.angle_beta   90.00
_cell.angle_gamma   90.00
#
_symmetry.space_group_name_H-M   'P 1'
#
loop_
_entity.id
_entity.type
_entity.pdbx_description
1 polymer ?
#
loop_
_entity_poly.entity_id
_entity_poly.type
_entity_poly.pdbx_seq_one_letter_code
_entity_poly.pdbx_strand_id
1 'polypeptide(L)'
;MYYMTVGCNQGTEAVIHSLARPNANILLPRPSYAHFEARSIFSGLEFRKYDLLPEKEWEIDLQGIEAMSDENTVAMVIINPNNPCGNVYSHYHLKKVAETARKLRIMVIADEVYRETIYGDNPFVPMGKFSLIAPVITLGSISKGWIVPGWRIGWIALNDPRGLLKSTGTWIRITIGVEAQMLEDALERLNGFCKRYQKKT
;
A
#
# COMPACT_ATOMS: atom_id res chain seq x y z
N MET A 1 12.47 -7.14 2.54
CA MET A 1 11.83 -8.34 1.95
C MET A 1 10.95 -7.88 0.79
N TYR A 2 10.89 -8.60 -0.32
CA TYR A 2 10.23 -8.16 -1.55
C TYR A 2 9.43 -9.31 -2.17
N TYR A 3 8.20 -9.03 -2.60
CA TYR A 3 7.29 -10.00 -3.21
C TYR A 3 6.69 -9.42 -4.49
N MET A 4 6.62 -10.23 -5.54
CA MET A 4 5.89 -9.90 -6.76
C MET A 4 4.41 -10.28 -6.59
N THR A 5 3.52 -9.46 -7.15
CA THR A 5 2.07 -9.65 -7.04
C THR A 5 1.36 -9.42 -8.37
N VAL A 6 0.14 -9.95 -8.49
CA VAL A 6 -0.79 -9.74 -9.60
C VAL A 6 -1.41 -8.34 -9.49
N GLY A 7 -0.61 -7.33 -9.80
CA GLY A 7 -0.92 -5.92 -9.59
C GLY A 7 -0.89 -5.51 -8.11
N CYS A 8 -1.06 -4.21 -7.86
CA CYS A 8 -1.07 -3.67 -6.49
C CYS A 8 -2.21 -4.26 -5.65
N ASN A 9 -3.39 -4.45 -6.24
CA ASN A 9 -4.58 -4.96 -5.55
C ASN A 9 -4.35 -6.32 -4.85
N GLN A 10 -3.70 -7.29 -5.51
CA GLN A 10 -3.37 -8.56 -4.85
C GLN A 10 -2.37 -8.34 -3.69
N GLY A 11 -1.46 -7.37 -3.83
CA GLY A 11 -0.56 -6.98 -2.74
C GLY A 11 -1.31 -6.39 -1.55
N THR A 12 -2.24 -5.47 -1.80
CA THR A 12 -3.15 -4.91 -0.79
C THR A 12 -3.94 -6.01 -0.09
N GLU A 13 -4.51 -6.94 -0.85
CA GLU A 13 -5.24 -8.09 -0.32
C GLU A 13 -4.39 -8.93 0.62
N ALA A 14 -3.19 -9.32 0.18
CA ALA A 14 -2.28 -10.13 0.98
C ALA A 14 -1.86 -9.43 2.27
N VAL A 15 -1.55 -8.12 2.20
CA VAL A 15 -1.16 -7.33 3.37
C VAL A 15 -2.33 -7.21 4.35
N ILE A 16 -3.51 -6.78 3.89
CA ILE A 16 -4.68 -6.59 4.75
C ILE A 16 -5.11 -7.91 5.39
N HIS A 17 -5.16 -9.00 4.62
CA HIS A 17 -5.48 -10.32 5.13
C HIS A 17 -4.47 -10.80 6.19
N SER A 18 -3.17 -10.52 6.02
CA SER A 18 -2.14 -10.90 7.00
C SER A 18 -2.21 -10.12 8.32
N LEU A 19 -2.86 -8.96 8.30
CA LEU A 19 -3.06 -8.11 9.47
C LEU A 19 -4.38 -8.41 10.20
N ALA A 20 -5.34 -9.04 9.51
CA ALA A 20 -6.62 -9.45 10.07
C ALA A 20 -6.43 -10.50 11.18
N ARG A 21 -6.56 -10.04 12.43
CA ARG A 21 -6.51 -10.85 13.65
C ARG A 21 -7.64 -10.38 14.56
N PRO A 22 -8.10 -11.22 15.52
CA PRO A 22 -9.09 -10.80 16.49
C PRO A 22 -8.68 -9.47 17.16
N ASN A 23 -9.62 -8.52 17.20
CA ASN A 23 -9.50 -7.19 17.80
C ASN A 23 -8.53 -6.22 17.13
N ALA A 24 -7.77 -6.62 16.11
CA ALA A 24 -6.87 -5.70 15.41
C ALA A 24 -7.66 -4.66 14.61
N ASN A 25 -7.15 -3.43 14.56
CA ASN A 25 -7.68 -2.37 13.70
C ASN A 25 -6.58 -1.68 12.88
N ILE A 26 -6.98 -1.05 11.78
CA ILE A 26 -6.10 -0.24 10.94
C ILE A 26 -6.68 1.14 10.67
N LEU A 27 -5.81 2.09 10.34
CA LEU A 27 -6.20 3.46 10.02
C LEU A 27 -6.14 3.70 8.52
N LEU A 28 -7.23 4.19 7.94
CA LEU A 28 -7.37 4.48 6.51
C LEU A 28 -7.62 5.98 6.28
N PRO A 29 -7.15 6.57 5.17
CA PRO A 29 -7.43 7.97 4.87
C PRO A 29 -8.91 8.18 4.50
N ARG A 30 -9.39 9.42 4.69
CA ARG A 30 -10.66 9.93 4.16
C ARG A 30 -10.41 11.30 3.51
N PRO A 31 -10.69 11.46 2.20
CA PRO A 31 -11.10 10.42 1.25
C PRO A 31 -9.97 9.43 0.89
N SER A 32 -10.29 8.25 0.36
CA SER A 32 -9.30 7.25 -0.04
C SER A 32 -9.73 6.40 -1.23
N TYR A 33 -8.79 5.63 -1.77
CA TYR A 33 -9.07 4.55 -2.71
C TYR A 33 -9.82 3.42 -2.00
N ALA A 34 -11.09 3.21 -2.39
CA ALA A 34 -12.05 2.32 -1.72
C ALA A 34 -11.60 0.85 -1.58
N HIS A 35 -10.55 0.41 -2.28
CA HIS A 35 -10.10 -0.98 -2.23
C HIS A 35 -9.61 -1.39 -0.83
N PHE A 36 -8.93 -0.50 -0.10
CA PHE A 36 -8.49 -0.80 1.27
C PHE A 36 -9.67 -1.09 2.20
N GLU A 37 -10.73 -0.28 2.11
CA GLU A 37 -11.95 -0.48 2.89
C GLU A 37 -12.62 -1.81 2.53
N ALA A 38 -12.81 -2.06 1.23
CA ALA A 38 -13.40 -3.30 0.75
C ALA A 38 -12.63 -4.55 1.22
N ARG A 39 -11.29 -4.50 1.21
CA ARG A 39 -10.46 -5.62 1.68
C ARG A 39 -10.43 -5.77 3.20
N SER A 40 -10.57 -4.67 3.93
CA SER A 40 -10.70 -4.71 5.40
C SER A 40 -12.01 -5.38 5.80
N ILE A 41 -13.13 -4.98 5.19
CA ILE A 41 -14.44 -5.62 5.37
C ILE A 41 -14.37 -7.12 5.05
N PHE A 42 -13.84 -7.46 3.87
CA PHE A 42 -13.72 -8.86 3.44
C PHE A 42 -12.89 -9.72 4.40
N SER A 43 -11.86 -9.14 5.01
CA SER A 43 -10.96 -9.86 5.93
C SER A 43 -11.44 -9.82 7.39
N GLY A 44 -12.57 -9.18 7.69
CA GLY A 44 -13.04 -8.99 9.07
C GLY A 44 -12.12 -8.11 9.91
N LEU A 45 -11.32 -7.24 9.28
CA LEU A 45 -10.41 -6.31 9.95
C LEU A 45 -11.13 -4.99 10.19
N GLU A 46 -11.19 -4.55 11.46
CA GLU A 46 -11.73 -3.23 11.79
C GLU A 46 -10.87 -2.15 11.13
N PHE A 47 -11.51 -1.13 10.55
CA PHE A 47 -10.80 0.04 10.06
C PHE A 47 -11.44 1.32 10.61
N ARG A 48 -10.60 2.29 10.94
CA ARG A 48 -10.98 3.64 11.35
C ARG A 48 -10.46 4.62 10.31
N LYS A 49 -11.21 5.71 10.08
CA LYS A 49 -10.84 6.69 9.05
C LYS A 49 -10.31 7.97 9.67
N TYR A 50 -9.12 8.38 9.27
CA TYR A 50 -8.56 9.70 9.60
C TYR A 50 -8.78 10.67 8.44
N ASP A 51 -8.86 11.97 8.75
CA ASP A 51 -9.10 13.00 7.75
C ASP A 51 -7.80 13.45 7.06
N LEU A 52 -7.96 13.77 5.78
CA LEU A 52 -7.01 14.60 5.04
C LEU A 52 -7.51 16.04 5.09
N LEU A 53 -6.61 16.98 5.32
CA LEU A 53 -6.90 18.39 5.59
C LEU A 53 -6.86 19.21 4.29
N PRO A 54 -7.99 19.51 3.62
CA PRO A 54 -7.99 20.17 2.32
C PRO A 54 -7.33 21.56 2.37
N GLU A 55 -7.47 22.26 3.48
CA GLU A 55 -6.88 23.58 3.74
C GLU A 55 -5.36 23.54 3.94
N LYS A 56 -4.78 22.35 4.08
CA LYS A 56 -3.33 22.10 4.17
C LYS A 56 -2.86 21.18 3.05
N GLU A 57 -3.34 21.42 1.83
CA GLU A 57 -2.96 20.64 0.64
C GLU A 57 -3.16 19.13 0.82
N TRP A 58 -4.23 18.76 1.53
CA TRP A 58 -4.60 17.38 1.84
C TRP A 58 -3.53 16.63 2.67
N GLU A 59 -2.77 17.34 3.50
CA GLU A 59 -1.94 16.72 4.55
C GLU A 59 -2.78 15.82 5.47
N ILE A 60 -2.12 14.82 6.04
CA ILE A 60 -2.73 13.88 6.98
C ILE A 60 -2.97 14.59 8.31
N ASP A 61 -4.17 14.47 8.88
CA ASP A 61 -4.44 14.87 10.25
C ASP A 61 -3.79 13.89 11.25
N LEU A 62 -2.52 14.18 11.58
CA LEU A 62 -1.75 13.37 12.52
C LEU A 62 -2.31 13.42 13.95
N GLN A 63 -2.99 14.50 14.33
CA GLN A 63 -3.63 14.60 15.66
C GLN A 63 -4.86 13.68 15.71
N GLY A 64 -5.67 13.69 14.65
CA GLY A 64 -6.77 12.76 14.48
C GLY A 64 -6.32 11.29 14.53
N ILE A 65 -5.20 10.96 13.85
CA ILE A 65 -4.58 9.63 13.93
C ILE A 65 -4.24 9.25 15.38
N GLU A 66 -3.55 10.12 16.12
CA GLU A 66 -3.17 9.82 17.51
C GLU A 66 -4.39 9.63 18.41
N ALA A 67 -5.45 10.43 18.22
CA ALA A 67 -6.65 10.37 19.04
C ALA A 67 -7.51 9.11 18.80
N MET A 68 -7.48 8.54 17.59
CA MET A 68 -8.26 7.34 17.25
C MET A 68 -7.49 6.03 17.36
N SER A 69 -6.19 6.10 17.55
CA SER A 69 -5.35 4.92 17.73
C SER A 69 -5.53 4.34 19.13
N ASP A 70 -5.46 3.02 19.24
CA ASP A 70 -5.47 2.30 20.52
C ASP A 70 -4.40 1.20 20.54
N GLU A 71 -4.38 0.40 21.59
CA GLU A 71 -3.42 -0.71 21.76
C GLU A 71 -3.56 -1.82 20.71
N ASN A 72 -4.67 -1.86 19.96
CA ASN A 72 -4.94 -2.85 18.92
C ASN A 72 -4.74 -2.30 17.50
N THR A 73 -4.44 -1.01 17.37
CA THR A 73 -4.07 -0.41 16.07
C THR A 73 -2.74 -0.99 15.62
N VAL A 74 -2.71 -1.62 14.44
CA VAL A 74 -1.49 -2.29 13.94
C VAL A 74 -0.80 -1.54 12.80
N ALA A 75 -1.55 -0.72 12.05
CA ALA A 75 -1.02 -0.02 10.89
C ALA A 75 -1.84 1.24 10.55
N MET A 76 -1.16 2.20 9.90
CA MET A 76 -1.83 3.25 9.12
C MET A 76 -1.52 3.07 7.63
N VAL A 77 -2.53 3.26 6.78
CA VAL A 77 -2.37 3.32 5.33
C VAL A 77 -2.20 4.76 4.91
N ILE A 78 -1.22 5.04 4.03
CA ILE A 78 -1.09 6.30 3.31
C ILE A 78 -1.10 6.02 1.80
N ILE A 79 -1.64 6.94 1.01
CA ILE A 79 -1.64 6.87 -0.45
C ILE A 79 -0.87 8.09 -0.96
N ASN A 80 0.27 7.87 -1.61
CA ASN A 80 1.18 8.94 -2.04
C ASN A 80 1.90 8.59 -3.34
N PRO A 81 1.69 9.32 -4.45
CA PRO A 81 0.70 10.38 -4.65
C PRO A 81 -0.74 9.92 -4.40
N ASN A 82 -1.56 10.81 -3.86
CA ASN A 82 -2.88 10.45 -3.35
C ASN A 82 -3.92 10.24 -4.46
N ASN A 83 -4.77 9.23 -4.27
CA ASN A 83 -6.02 9.05 -5.00
C ASN A 83 -7.16 9.04 -3.97
N PRO A 84 -8.14 9.95 -4.02
CA PRO A 84 -8.49 10.82 -5.16
C PRO A 84 -7.92 12.25 -5.14
N CYS A 85 -7.18 12.66 -4.11
CA CYS A 85 -6.86 14.09 -3.90
C CYS A 85 -5.76 14.64 -4.82
N GLY A 86 -4.92 13.77 -5.39
CA GLY A 86 -3.84 14.15 -6.29
C GLY A 86 -2.63 14.82 -5.63
N ASN A 87 -2.65 15.05 -4.32
CA ASN A 87 -1.53 15.66 -3.62
C ASN A 87 -0.34 14.69 -3.46
N VAL A 88 0.84 15.28 -3.28
CA VAL A 88 2.10 14.57 -3.00
C VAL A 88 2.62 15.08 -1.67
N TYR A 89 2.89 14.18 -0.72
CA TYR A 89 3.40 14.57 0.58
C TYR A 89 4.87 15.03 0.50
N SER A 90 5.17 16.15 1.16
CA SER A 90 6.54 16.63 1.29
C SER A 90 7.40 15.67 2.12
N HIS A 91 8.72 15.73 1.93
CA HIS A 91 9.68 15.01 2.77
C HIS A 91 9.47 15.28 4.27
N TYR A 92 9.20 16.54 4.62
CA TYR A 92 9.01 16.94 6.01
C TYR A 92 7.73 16.33 6.60
N HIS A 93 6.64 16.32 5.84
CA HIS A 93 5.38 15.71 6.27
C HIS A 93 5.51 14.19 6.42
N LEU A 94 6.11 13.49 5.45
CA LEU A 94 6.36 12.03 5.56
C LEU A 94 7.25 11.67 6.75
N LYS A 95 8.22 12.52 7.10
CA LYS A 95 9.00 12.34 8.33
C LYS A 95 8.10 12.40 9.57
N LYS A 96 7.17 13.35 9.64
CA LYS A 96 6.21 13.42 10.75
C LYS A 96 5.32 12.19 10.80
N VAL A 97 4.83 11.70 9.67
CA VAL A 97 4.06 10.44 9.58
C VAL A 97 4.86 9.28 10.19
N ALA A 98 6.14 9.14 9.84
CA ALA A 98 7.00 8.09 10.39
C ALA A 98 7.20 8.23 11.91
N GLU A 99 7.36 9.47 12.40
CA GLU A 99 7.49 9.76 13.83
C GLU A 99 6.21 9.44 14.62
N THR A 100 5.04 9.78 14.06
CA THR A 100 3.74 9.42 14.63
C THR A 100 3.56 7.91 14.65
N ALA A 101 3.88 7.20 13.57
CA ALA A 101 3.83 5.73 13.52
C ALA A 101 4.75 5.09 14.57
N ARG A 102 5.97 5.63 14.75
CA ARG A 102 6.91 5.19 15.80
C ARG A 102 6.35 5.41 17.20
N LYS A 103 5.75 6.58 17.47
CA LYS A 103 5.13 6.91 18.77
C LYS A 103 4.01 5.92 19.11
N LEU A 104 3.19 5.58 18.13
CA LEU A 104 2.07 4.65 18.24
C LEU A 104 2.49 3.17 18.17
N ARG A 105 3.76 2.89 17.85
CA ARG A 105 4.32 1.53 17.63
C ARG A 105 3.58 0.74 16.54
N ILE A 106 3.15 1.42 15.49
CA ILE A 106 2.47 0.84 14.34
C ILE A 106 3.34 0.93 13.08
N MET A 107 2.98 0.15 12.05
CA MET A 107 3.64 0.25 10.74
C MET A 107 2.92 1.24 9.82
N VAL A 108 3.63 1.65 8.76
CA VAL A 108 3.05 2.44 7.67
C VAL A 108 2.94 1.57 6.42
N ILE A 109 1.74 1.47 5.86
CA ILE A 109 1.48 0.85 4.56
C ILE A 109 1.35 2.00 3.55
N ALA A 110 2.34 2.13 2.67
CA ALA A 110 2.39 3.18 1.66
C ALA A 110 1.97 2.62 0.28
N ASP A 111 0.82 3.07 -0.21
CA ASP A 111 0.43 2.86 -1.61
C ASP A 111 1.08 3.93 -2.49
N GLU A 112 2.08 3.50 -3.27
CA GLU A 112 2.93 4.36 -4.09
C GLU A 112 2.75 4.06 -5.59
N VAL A 113 1.59 3.52 -6.01
CA VAL A 113 1.35 3.17 -7.43
C VAL A 113 1.44 4.35 -8.39
N TYR A 114 1.21 5.57 -7.92
CA TYR A 114 1.27 6.81 -8.70
C TYR A 114 2.64 7.51 -8.66
N ARG A 115 3.70 6.86 -8.15
CA ARG A 115 5.05 7.44 -8.00
C ARG A 115 5.71 8.00 -9.26
N GLU A 116 5.21 7.69 -10.45
CA GLU A 116 5.73 8.24 -11.73
C GLU A 116 4.77 9.27 -12.35
N THR A 117 3.64 9.58 -11.70
CA THR A 117 2.62 10.52 -12.18
C THR A 117 2.56 11.74 -11.26
N ILE A 118 3.68 12.44 -11.12
CA ILE A 118 3.82 13.64 -10.30
C ILE A 118 3.88 14.86 -11.22
N TYR A 119 3.23 15.93 -10.81
CA TYR A 119 3.20 17.20 -11.51
C TYR A 119 3.55 18.33 -10.53
N GLY A 120 4.16 19.40 -11.04
CA GLY A 120 4.62 20.53 -10.23
C GLY A 120 5.99 20.32 -9.59
N ASP A 121 6.33 21.18 -8.63
CA ASP A 121 7.69 21.30 -8.11
C ASP A 121 7.98 20.41 -6.89
N ASN A 122 6.95 19.85 -6.24
CA ASN A 122 7.14 18.98 -5.08
C ASN A 122 7.48 17.55 -5.54
N PRO A 123 8.73 17.07 -5.35
CA PRO A 123 9.12 15.76 -5.82
C PRO A 123 8.52 14.66 -4.96
N PHE A 124 8.28 13.49 -5.56
CA PHE A 124 7.91 12.31 -4.79
C PHE A 124 9.05 11.83 -3.91
N VAL A 125 8.68 11.45 -2.69
CA VAL A 125 9.58 10.84 -1.71
C VAL A 125 8.96 9.52 -1.28
N PRO A 126 9.66 8.38 -1.48
CA PRO A 126 9.16 7.09 -1.04
C PRO A 126 9.15 7.02 0.49
N MET A 127 8.07 6.50 1.07
CA MET A 127 7.92 6.32 2.51
C MET A 127 9.01 5.40 3.08
N GLY A 128 9.47 4.43 2.27
CA GLY A 128 10.56 3.52 2.64
C GLY A 128 11.87 4.21 3.05
N LYS A 129 12.08 5.48 2.66
CA LYS A 129 13.22 6.31 3.12
C LYS A 129 13.22 6.51 4.64
N PHE A 130 12.05 6.42 5.28
CA PHE A 130 11.87 6.58 6.72
C PHE A 130 11.78 5.24 7.47
N SER A 131 12.17 4.12 6.84
CA SER A 131 12.14 2.78 7.45
C SER A 131 13.05 2.61 8.67
N LEU A 132 14.05 3.49 8.83
CA LEU A 132 14.85 3.57 10.06
C LEU A 132 14.09 4.20 11.23
N ILE A 133 12.94 4.84 11.02
CA ILE A 133 12.11 5.46 12.06
C ILE A 133 10.97 4.51 12.44
N ALA A 134 10.20 4.02 11.46
CA ALA A 134 9.09 3.09 11.63
C ALA A 134 9.10 2.02 10.53
N PRO A 135 8.55 0.81 10.77
CA PRO A 135 8.42 -0.20 9.72
C PRO A 135 7.53 0.28 8.57
N VAL A 136 7.97 0.04 7.34
CA VAL A 136 7.23 0.46 6.13
C VAL A 136 6.98 -0.72 5.20
N ILE A 137 5.73 -0.89 4.80
CA ILE A 137 5.35 -1.71 3.65
C ILE A 137 5.04 -0.77 2.50
N THR A 138 5.78 -0.87 1.41
CA THR A 138 5.46 -0.17 0.16
C THR A 138 4.73 -1.11 -0.78
N LEU A 139 3.58 -0.65 -1.28
CA LEU A 139 2.82 -1.27 -2.35
C LEU A 139 3.06 -0.50 -3.65
N GLY A 140 3.26 -1.21 -4.76
CA GLY A 140 3.45 -0.56 -6.05
C GLY A 140 3.03 -1.42 -7.24
N SER A 141 2.97 -0.79 -8.41
CA SER A 141 2.62 -1.44 -9.67
C SER A 141 3.09 -0.63 -10.86
N ILE A 142 3.36 -1.31 -11.97
CA ILE A 142 3.63 -0.67 -13.27
C ILE A 142 2.35 -0.15 -13.95
N SER A 143 1.17 -0.45 -13.40
CA SER A 143 -0.13 -0.16 -14.03
C SER A 143 -0.34 1.32 -14.37
N LYS A 144 0.18 2.23 -13.53
CA LYS A 144 -0.08 3.68 -13.64
C LYS A 144 1.10 4.41 -14.27
N GLY A 145 2.31 4.21 -13.73
CA GLY A 145 3.51 4.86 -14.26
C GLY A 145 3.89 4.45 -15.68
N TRP A 146 3.66 3.19 -16.06
CA TRP A 146 4.00 2.66 -17.39
C TRP A 146 2.77 2.47 -18.29
N ILE A 147 1.58 2.86 -17.85
CA ILE A 147 0.34 2.82 -18.66
C ILE A 147 0.04 1.39 -19.18
N VAL A 148 0.40 0.37 -18.42
CA VAL A 148 0.14 -1.05 -18.75
C VAL A 148 -0.73 -1.74 -17.69
N PRO A 149 -1.93 -1.19 -17.36
CA PRO A 149 -2.77 -1.76 -16.32
C PRO A 149 -3.21 -3.20 -16.60
N GLY A 150 -3.28 -3.62 -17.87
CA GLY A 150 -3.63 -4.98 -18.26
C GLY A 150 -2.58 -6.05 -17.94
N TRP A 151 -1.32 -5.67 -17.68
CA TRP A 151 -0.23 -6.63 -17.44
C TRP A 151 -0.23 -7.21 -16.03
N ARG A 152 -0.95 -6.57 -15.10
CA ARG A 152 -1.16 -7.06 -13.73
C ARG A 152 0.14 -7.37 -13.00
N ILE A 153 1.14 -6.48 -13.08
CA ILE A 153 2.39 -6.62 -12.34
C ILE A 153 2.44 -5.58 -11.21
N GLY A 154 2.63 -6.06 -9.98
CA GLY A 154 2.79 -5.26 -8.78
C GLY A 154 3.80 -5.88 -7.81
N TRP A 155 3.99 -5.23 -6.68
CA TRP A 155 4.88 -5.71 -5.64
C TRP A 155 4.50 -5.24 -4.24
N ILE A 156 5.03 -5.97 -3.26
CA ILE A 156 5.09 -5.59 -1.85
C ILE A 156 6.56 -5.51 -1.45
N ALA A 157 6.99 -4.39 -0.86
CA ALA A 157 8.33 -4.23 -0.30
C ALA A 157 8.24 -3.90 1.20
N LEU A 158 8.65 -4.84 2.05
CA LEU A 158 8.76 -4.64 3.50
C LEU A 158 10.17 -4.16 3.87
N ASN A 159 10.23 -2.99 4.49
CA ASN A 159 11.42 -2.34 5.00
C ASN A 159 11.31 -2.15 6.52
N ASP A 160 11.99 -3.01 7.27
CA ASP A 160 12.12 -2.93 8.73
C ASP A 160 13.56 -3.30 9.14
N PRO A 161 14.55 -2.44 8.84
CA PRO A 161 15.96 -2.73 9.07
C PRO A 161 16.32 -2.92 10.55
N ARG A 162 15.51 -2.39 11.47
CA ARG A 162 15.71 -2.54 12.93
C ARG A 162 14.95 -3.73 13.52
N GLY A 163 14.18 -4.46 12.71
CA GLY A 163 13.40 -5.62 13.15
C GLY A 163 12.35 -5.27 14.21
N LEU A 164 11.80 -4.05 14.19
CA LEU A 164 10.85 -3.57 15.18
C LEU A 164 9.57 -4.41 15.18
N LEU A 165 9.16 -4.96 14.03
CA LEU A 165 7.95 -5.80 13.94
C LEU A 165 8.07 -7.12 14.70
N LYS A 166 9.29 -7.67 14.82
CA LYS A 166 9.53 -8.85 15.65
C LYS A 166 9.28 -8.53 17.12
N SER A 167 9.64 -7.32 17.56
CA SER A 167 9.48 -6.88 18.95
C SER A 167 8.02 -6.61 19.33
N THR A 168 7.16 -6.29 18.35
CA THR A 168 5.72 -6.04 18.56
C THR A 168 4.86 -7.31 18.47
N GLY A 169 5.46 -8.48 18.21
CA GLY A 169 4.71 -9.72 17.97
C GLY A 169 3.90 -9.71 16.66
N THR A 170 4.12 -8.73 15.80
CA THR A 170 3.45 -8.61 14.49
C THR A 170 4.18 -9.46 13.45
N TRP A 171 3.65 -10.64 13.17
CA TRP A 171 4.22 -11.56 12.17
C TRP A 171 3.49 -11.47 10.84
N ILE A 172 4.12 -10.88 9.83
CA ILE A 172 3.60 -10.92 8.46
C ILE A 172 4.16 -12.16 7.76
N ARG A 173 3.27 -13.13 7.49
CA ARG A 173 3.57 -14.28 6.64
C ARG A 173 2.71 -14.19 5.39
N ILE A 174 3.35 -13.91 4.27
CA ILE A 174 2.69 -13.89 2.95
C ILE A 174 3.19 -15.11 2.17
N THR A 175 2.30 -16.07 1.98
CA THR A 175 2.54 -17.21 1.08
C THR A 175 1.79 -16.91 -0.22
N ILE A 176 2.51 -16.59 -1.29
CA ILE A 176 1.92 -16.44 -2.62
C ILE A 176 2.10 -17.79 -3.33
N GLY A 177 1.05 -18.60 -3.33
CA GLY A 177 0.96 -19.75 -4.22
C GLY A 177 0.41 -19.27 -5.56
N VAL A 178 1.14 -19.53 -6.64
CA VAL A 178 0.57 -19.45 -7.98
C VAL A 178 0.37 -20.89 -8.43
N GLU A 179 -0.87 -21.27 -8.69
CA GLU A 179 -1.17 -22.58 -9.24
C GLU A 179 -0.61 -22.66 -10.66
N ALA A 180 0.18 -23.70 -10.96
CA ALA A 180 0.84 -23.84 -12.26
C ALA A 180 -0.15 -23.79 -13.42
N GLN A 181 -1.34 -24.37 -13.23
CA GLN A 181 -2.45 -24.35 -14.18
C GLN A 181 -2.84 -22.91 -14.59
N MET A 182 -2.87 -21.97 -13.64
CA MET A 182 -3.21 -20.57 -13.91
C MET A 182 -2.15 -19.88 -14.78
N LEU A 183 -0.88 -20.24 -14.63
CA LEU A 183 0.21 -19.70 -15.46
C LEU A 183 0.14 -20.26 -16.88
N GLU A 184 -0.15 -21.55 -17.02
CA GLU A 184 -0.32 -22.23 -18.31
C GLU A 184 -1.51 -21.64 -19.09
N ASP A 185 -2.66 -21.48 -18.43
CA ASP A 185 -3.84 -20.86 -19.03
C ASP A 185 -3.58 -19.40 -19.48
N ALA A 186 -2.84 -18.64 -18.67
CA ALA A 186 -2.46 -17.27 -19.03
C ALA A 186 -1.52 -17.24 -20.24
N LEU A 187 -0.55 -18.14 -20.31
CA LEU A 187 0.37 -18.33 -21.43
C LEU A 187 -0.37 -18.73 -22.71
N GLU A 188 -1.32 -19.65 -22.64
CA GLU A 188 -2.16 -20.03 -23.79
C GLU A 188 -2.97 -18.85 -24.32
N ARG A 189 -3.57 -18.05 -23.44
CA ARG A 189 -4.33 -16.85 -23.84
C ARG A 189 -3.44 -15.81 -24.52
N LEU A 190 -2.23 -15.60 -24.01
CA LEU A 190 -1.21 -14.72 -24.61
C LEU A 190 -0.77 -15.23 -25.99
N ASN A 191 -0.48 -16.52 -26.10
CA ASN A 191 -0.12 -17.14 -27.38
C ASN A 191 -1.26 -17.06 -28.41
N GLY A 192 -2.50 -17.29 -27.98
CA GLY A 192 -3.69 -17.11 -28.80
C GLY A 192 -3.86 -15.67 -29.27
N PHE A 193 -3.58 -14.69 -28.40
CA PHE A 193 -3.58 -13.27 -28.76
C PHE A 193 -2.50 -12.96 -29.81
N CYS A 194 -1.25 -13.36 -29.58
CA CYS A 194 -0.15 -13.13 -30.53
C CYS A 194 -0.43 -13.76 -31.91
N LYS A 195 -0.93 -15.00 -31.95
CA LYS A 195 -1.30 -15.70 -33.20
C LYS A 195 -2.42 -14.98 -33.98
N ARG A 196 -3.39 -14.37 -33.28
CA ARG A 196 -4.47 -13.60 -33.92
C ARG A 196 -3.95 -12.33 -34.59
N TYR A 197 -2.92 -11.70 -34.03
CA TYR A 197 -2.35 -10.45 -34.56
C TYR A 197 -1.22 -10.67 -35.58
N GLN A 198 -0.54 -11.82 -35.56
CA GLN A 198 0.42 -12.20 -36.62
C GLN A 198 -0.24 -12.49 -37.98
N LYS A 199 -1.54 -12.79 -38.03
CA LYS A 199 -2.26 -13.11 -39.28
C LYS A 199 -2.76 -11.88 -40.08
N LYS A 200 -2.43 -10.65 -39.66
CA LYS A 200 -2.91 -9.40 -40.27
C LYS A 200 -1.84 -8.60 -41.04
N THR A 201 -0.68 -9.19 -41.29
CA THR A 201 0.37 -8.71 -42.22
C THR A 201 0.59 -9.74 -43.29
#